data_AF-A0A9D6CQA1-F1
#
_entry.id   AF-A0A9D6CQA1-F1
#
_cell.length_a   1.000
_cell.length_b   1.000
_cell.length_c   1.000
_cell.angle_alpha   90.00
_cell.angle_beta   90.00
_cell.angle_gamma   90.00
#
_symmetry.space_group_name_H-M   'P 1'
#
loop_
_entity.id
_entity.type
_entity.pdbx_description
1 polymer ?
#
loop_
_entity_poly.entity_id
_entity_poly.type
_entity_poly.pdbx_seq_one_letter_code
_entity_poly.pdbx_strand_id
1 'polypeptide(L)'
;MIEALRSYFLRPGSALRLGVSRALFYGWYLLQARVYQPARFAELPAELWDPPVLLRLFPAPDAATAAGIARILELSLLLSCLGLWTRAATVTATVTGAYLFGVMNGYGFINFHCIPLVLISWPLALAPCGDAFSLDAWLRRGPLVRDPADYRWPIRLAQLTLTALMCTAGLRKVLGNWLSQPVENMRAFLLYKYYPQAAEKGLELPELTLRLLDYDGLLLVMAAGMVVCELGSPAALLDGKPWLRAGWIGGLFLMQLLLAVWLKTLPTFPWLGAYVFWVPWNRIGDVAGWARPPAWNRRPE
;
A
#
# COMPACT_ATOMS: atom_id res chain seq x y z
N MET A 1 18.89 21.13 -10.27
CA MET A 1 18.42 19.85 -9.67
C MET A 1 17.70 20.06 -8.34
N ILE A 2 18.32 20.70 -7.33
CA ILE A 2 17.72 20.95 -6.01
C ILE A 2 16.39 21.71 -6.09
N GLU A 3 16.33 22.76 -6.92
CA GLU A 3 15.11 23.56 -7.09
C GLU A 3 13.94 22.78 -7.70
N ALA A 4 14.23 21.87 -8.64
CA ALA A 4 13.23 21.00 -9.24
C ALA A 4 12.67 20.01 -8.21
N LEU A 5 13.52 19.44 -7.35
CA LEU A 5 13.09 18.56 -6.26
C LEU A 5 12.26 19.30 -5.22
N ARG A 6 12.69 20.51 -4.82
CA ARG A 6 11.91 21.39 -3.94
C ARG A 6 10.53 21.68 -4.52
N SER A 7 10.48 22.13 -5.77
CA SER A 7 9.21 22.36 -6.48
C SER A 7 8.34 21.11 -6.55
N TYR A 8 8.93 19.92 -6.74
CA TYR A 8 8.17 18.68 -6.85
C TYR A 8 7.49 18.29 -5.53
N PHE A 9 8.24 18.31 -4.42
CA PHE A 9 7.77 17.87 -3.11
C PHE A 9 7.03 18.96 -2.33
N LEU A 10 7.45 20.22 -2.42
CA LEU A 10 7.04 21.32 -1.53
C LEU A 10 6.05 22.31 -2.16
N ARG A 11 5.51 22.02 -3.34
CA ARG A 11 4.36 22.80 -3.84
C ARG A 11 3.17 22.69 -2.87
N PRO A 12 2.26 23.66 -2.84
CA PRO A 12 1.06 23.60 -2.00
C PRO A 12 0.27 22.29 -2.17
N GLY A 13 -0.09 21.69 -1.04
CA GLY A 13 -0.92 20.50 -0.92
C GLY A 13 -2.21 20.78 -0.15
N SER A 14 -3.08 19.78 -0.09
CA SER A 14 -4.37 19.86 0.60
C SER A 14 -4.38 18.95 1.83
N ALA A 15 -4.67 19.54 3.00
CA ALA A 15 -4.85 18.79 4.25
C ALA A 15 -5.95 17.73 4.11
N LEU A 16 -7.09 18.08 3.47
CA LEU A 16 -8.20 17.15 3.22
C LEU A 16 -7.74 15.95 2.40
N ARG A 17 -6.98 16.18 1.32
CA ARG A 17 -6.48 15.09 0.48
C ARG A 17 -5.58 14.14 1.28
N LEU A 18 -4.67 14.66 2.10
CA LEU A 18 -3.80 13.85 2.94
C LEU A 18 -4.61 13.09 4.00
N GLY A 19 -5.57 13.75 4.67
CA GLY A 19 -6.41 13.15 5.71
C GLY A 19 -7.30 12.01 5.20
N VAL A 20 -7.95 12.18 4.05
CA VAL A 20 -8.76 11.12 3.41
C VAL A 20 -7.86 9.96 2.96
N SER A 21 -6.70 10.27 2.34
CA SER A 21 -5.75 9.23 1.92
C SER A 21 -5.26 8.42 3.11
N ARG A 22 -4.93 9.09 4.24
CA ARG A 22 -4.57 8.45 5.51
C ARG A 22 -5.69 7.52 5.99
N ALA A 23 -6.94 7.98 6.04
CA ALA A 23 -8.07 7.18 6.53
C ALA A 23 -8.24 5.89 5.74
N LEU A 24 -8.35 6.01 4.42
CA LEU A 24 -8.55 4.87 3.54
C LEU A 24 -7.35 3.92 3.55
N PHE A 25 -6.14 4.47 3.57
CA PHE A 25 -4.91 3.68 3.64
C PHE A 25 -4.81 2.86 4.92
N TYR A 26 -4.98 3.47 6.09
CA TYR A 26 -4.90 2.75 7.37
C TYR A 26 -6.09 1.83 7.59
N GLY A 27 -7.28 2.16 7.08
CA GLY A 27 -8.42 1.25 7.05
C GLY A 27 -8.14 0.00 6.21
N TRP A 28 -7.54 0.17 5.03
CA TRP A 28 -7.10 -0.96 4.21
C TRP A 28 -5.98 -1.75 4.90
N TYR A 29 -5.03 -1.07 5.53
CA TYR A 29 -3.94 -1.72 6.26
C TYR A 29 -4.46 -2.55 7.44
N LEU A 30 -5.45 -2.07 8.19
CA LEU A 30 -6.13 -2.84 9.23
C LEU A 30 -6.74 -4.13 8.68
N LEU A 31 -7.45 -4.04 7.56
CA LEU A 31 -8.02 -5.22 6.89
C LEU A 31 -6.92 -6.22 6.52
N GLN A 32 -5.82 -5.75 5.93
CA GLN A 32 -4.71 -6.62 5.53
C GLN A 32 -3.99 -7.25 6.73
N ALA A 33 -3.80 -6.52 7.83
CA ALA A 33 -3.22 -7.07 9.06
C ALA A 33 -4.08 -8.21 9.63
N ARG A 34 -5.41 -8.09 9.56
CA ARG A 34 -6.37 -9.14 9.97
C ARG A 34 -6.35 -10.36 9.06
N VAL A 35 -6.18 -10.13 7.75
CA VAL A 35 -6.15 -11.19 6.74
C VAL A 35 -4.85 -11.98 6.81
N TYR A 36 -3.70 -11.31 6.90
CA TYR A 36 -2.38 -11.96 6.91
C TYR A 36 -1.98 -12.54 8.27
N GLN A 37 -2.56 -12.03 9.36
CA GLN A 37 -2.30 -12.50 10.72
C GLN A 37 -0.79 -12.69 11.03
N PRO A 38 0.05 -11.65 10.81
CA PRO A 38 1.51 -11.80 10.85
C PRO A 38 2.06 -12.33 12.18
N ALA A 39 1.33 -12.15 13.29
CA ALA A 39 1.72 -12.68 14.59
C ALA A 39 1.71 -14.22 14.67
N ARG A 40 0.94 -14.92 13.82
CA ARG A 40 0.90 -16.39 13.83
C ARG A 40 2.20 -17.04 13.41
N PHE A 41 3.07 -16.31 12.70
CA PHE A 41 4.40 -16.80 12.36
C PHE A 41 5.29 -16.99 13.59
N ALA A 42 4.98 -16.35 14.73
CA ALA A 42 5.65 -16.59 16.00
C ALA A 42 5.24 -17.92 16.68
N GLU A 43 4.27 -18.66 16.12
CA GLU A 43 3.93 -20.03 16.53
C GLU A 43 4.90 -21.07 15.93
N LEU A 44 5.71 -20.66 14.95
CA LEU A 44 6.67 -21.55 14.29
C LEU A 44 7.90 -21.81 15.18
N PRO A 45 8.59 -22.96 14.99
CA PRO A 45 9.81 -23.27 15.73
C PRO A 45 10.88 -22.19 15.56
N ALA A 46 11.51 -21.78 16.66
CA ALA A 46 12.51 -20.71 16.69
C ALA A 46 13.77 -21.05 15.86
N GLU A 47 14.02 -22.33 15.58
CA GLU A 47 15.10 -22.82 14.73
C GLU A 47 14.93 -22.38 13.26
N LEU A 48 13.71 -22.03 12.85
CA LEU A 48 13.41 -21.52 11.51
C LEU A 48 13.58 -20.00 11.39
N TRP A 49 13.98 -19.32 12.47
CA TRP A 49 14.15 -17.87 12.50
C TRP A 49 15.44 -17.43 11.79
N ASP A 50 15.29 -16.91 10.57
CA ASP A 50 16.33 -16.18 9.82
C ASP A 50 15.82 -14.78 9.46
N PRO A 51 15.88 -13.82 10.40
CA PRO A 51 15.30 -12.52 10.19
C PRO A 51 16.08 -11.64 9.21
N PRO A 52 15.37 -10.68 8.57
CA PRO A 52 16.01 -9.56 7.89
C PRO A 52 16.97 -8.80 8.81
N VAL A 53 17.96 -8.13 8.22
CA VAL A 53 19.10 -7.50 8.91
C VAL A 53 18.73 -6.73 10.19
N LEU A 54 17.70 -5.87 10.14
CA LEU A 54 17.31 -5.05 11.30
C LEU A 54 16.68 -5.87 12.43
N LEU A 55 16.03 -6.98 12.12
CA LEU A 55 15.40 -7.86 13.10
C LEU A 55 16.38 -8.86 13.72
N ARG A 56 17.59 -9.02 13.16
CA ARG A 56 18.68 -9.81 13.79
C ARG A 56 19.12 -9.26 15.14
N LEU A 57 18.77 -8.01 15.45
CA LEU A 57 19.02 -7.39 16.75
C LEU A 57 18.11 -7.92 17.86
N PHE A 58 17.07 -8.69 17.50
CA PHE A 58 16.07 -9.22 18.43
C PHE A 58 16.00 -10.75 18.33
N PRO A 59 15.74 -11.46 19.45
CA PRO A 59 15.42 -12.87 19.38
C PRO A 59 14.08 -13.08 18.65
N ALA A 60 13.85 -14.33 18.21
CA ALA A 60 12.53 -14.75 17.74
C ALA A 60 11.48 -14.42 18.83
N PRO A 61 10.39 -13.70 18.50
CA PRO A 61 9.36 -13.42 19.49
C PRO A 61 8.58 -14.71 19.81
N ASP A 62 8.20 -14.86 21.07
CA ASP A 62 7.21 -15.86 21.45
C ASP A 62 5.80 -15.45 20.95
N ALA A 63 4.90 -16.44 20.86
CA ALA A 63 3.54 -16.23 20.35
C ALA A 63 2.73 -15.22 21.18
N ALA A 64 2.91 -15.15 22.50
CA ALA A 64 2.18 -14.23 23.35
C ALA A 64 2.65 -12.78 23.14
N THR A 65 3.96 -12.57 23.04
CA THR A 65 4.55 -11.27 22.70
C THR A 65 4.08 -10.81 21.31
N ALA A 66 4.14 -11.67 20.30
CA ALA A 66 3.68 -11.35 18.95
C ALA A 66 2.17 -11.01 18.92
N ALA A 67 1.35 -11.78 19.64
CA ALA A 67 -0.09 -11.51 19.75
C ALA A 67 -0.36 -10.16 20.43
N GLY A 68 0.36 -9.82 21.50
CA GLY A 68 0.27 -8.52 22.16
C GLY A 68 0.60 -7.37 21.21
N ILE A 69 1.69 -7.47 20.46
CA ILE A 69 2.08 -6.47 19.45
C ILE A 69 1.03 -6.37 18.34
N ALA A 70 0.40 -7.48 17.93
CA ALA A 70 -0.67 -7.45 16.94
C ALA A 70 -1.91 -6.69 17.43
N ARG A 71 -2.29 -6.82 18.71
CA ARG A 71 -3.38 -6.02 19.28
C ARG A 71 -3.05 -4.53 19.30
N ILE A 72 -1.81 -4.18 19.65
CA ILE A 72 -1.33 -2.80 19.59
C ILE A 72 -1.37 -2.28 18.15
N LEU A 73 -0.94 -3.07 17.17
CA LEU A 73 -1.03 -2.73 15.75
C LEU A 73 -2.48 -2.50 15.32
N GLU A 74 -3.39 -3.42 15.61
CA GLU A 74 -4.80 -3.31 15.22
C GLU A 74 -5.46 -2.04 15.80
N LEU A 75 -5.25 -1.78 17.09
CA LEU A 75 -5.78 -0.60 17.75
C LEU A 75 -5.17 0.68 17.17
N SER A 76 -3.85 0.72 17.00
CA SER A 76 -3.17 1.88 16.43
C SER A 76 -3.55 2.13 14.97
N LEU A 77 -3.81 1.11 14.16
CA LEU A 77 -4.35 1.24 12.80
C LEU A 77 -5.78 1.79 12.80
N LEU A 78 -6.64 1.32 13.70
CA LEU A 78 -8.00 1.83 13.86
C LEU A 78 -7.98 3.31 14.27
N LEU A 79 -7.20 3.66 15.30
CA LEU A 79 -7.03 5.04 15.75
C LEU A 79 -6.41 5.91 14.65
N SER A 80 -5.43 5.38 13.92
CA SER A 80 -4.81 6.04 12.78
C SER A 80 -5.80 6.26 11.65
N CYS A 81 -6.78 5.38 11.44
CA CYS A 81 -7.85 5.46 10.43
C CYS A 81 -8.90 6.52 10.81
N LEU A 82 -9.32 6.54 12.08
CA LEU A 82 -10.24 7.55 12.61
C LEU A 82 -9.56 8.92 12.77
N GLY A 83 -8.23 8.94 12.88
CA GLY A 83 -7.45 10.14 13.14
C GLY A 83 -7.64 10.65 14.58
N LEU A 84 -7.57 9.73 15.56
CA LEU A 84 -7.55 10.03 16.98
C LEU A 84 -6.14 9.80 17.53
N TRP A 85 -5.59 10.79 18.24
CA TRP A 85 -4.17 10.81 18.65
C TRP A 85 -3.25 10.50 17.48
N THR A 86 -3.52 11.12 16.34
CA THR A 86 -3.05 10.70 15.01
C THR A 86 -1.54 10.47 15.00
N ARG A 87 -0.74 11.30 15.68
CA ARG A 87 0.73 11.14 15.73
C ARG A 87 1.16 9.87 16.43
N ALA A 88 0.69 9.69 17.66
CA ALA A 88 1.03 8.50 18.44
C ALA A 88 0.50 7.24 17.74
N ALA A 89 -0.74 7.30 17.22
CA ALA A 89 -1.36 6.20 16.51
C ALA A 89 -0.58 5.82 15.24
N THR A 90 -0.23 6.77 14.38
CA THR A 90 0.45 6.46 13.11
C THR A 90 1.88 5.98 13.33
N VAL A 91 2.63 6.58 14.26
CA VAL A 91 3.97 6.11 14.65
C VAL A 91 3.90 4.70 15.20
N THR A 92 2.97 4.43 16.12
CA THR A 92 2.80 3.10 16.72
C THR A 92 2.44 2.07 15.66
N ALA A 93 1.51 2.38 14.77
CA ALA A 93 1.11 1.50 13.67
C ALA A 93 2.27 1.21 12.71
N THR A 94 3.08 2.23 12.38
CA THR A 94 4.25 2.07 11.52
C THR A 94 5.30 1.17 12.15
N VAL A 95 5.65 1.40 13.42
CA VAL A 95 6.69 0.61 14.12
C VAL A 95 6.24 -0.82 14.35
N THR A 96 5.05 -1.02 14.91
CA THR A 96 4.52 -2.36 15.19
C THR A 96 4.21 -3.13 13.91
N GLY A 97 3.76 -2.44 12.85
CA GLY A 97 3.57 -3.01 11.52
C GLY A 97 4.88 -3.45 10.89
N ALA A 98 5.89 -2.58 10.88
CA ALA A 98 7.22 -2.92 10.37
C ALA A 98 7.81 -4.14 11.10
N TYR A 99 7.65 -4.19 12.43
CA TYR A 99 8.09 -5.32 13.24
C TYR A 99 7.37 -6.62 12.86
N LEU A 100 6.03 -6.66 12.93
CA LEU A 100 5.27 -7.90 12.70
C LEU A 100 5.36 -8.41 11.26
N PHE A 101 5.31 -7.52 10.27
CA PHE A 101 5.50 -7.93 8.88
C PHE A 101 6.95 -8.37 8.61
N GLY A 102 7.91 -7.83 9.35
CA GLY A 102 9.28 -8.32 9.35
C GLY A 102 9.42 -9.69 10.01
N VAL A 103 8.71 -9.97 11.10
CA VAL A 103 8.69 -11.29 11.77
C VAL A 103 8.19 -12.36 10.80
N MET A 104 7.09 -12.11 10.11
CA MET A 104 6.63 -13.01 9.05
C MET A 104 7.71 -13.28 7.99
N ASN A 105 8.48 -12.26 7.59
CA ASN A 105 9.60 -12.43 6.65
C ASN A 105 10.80 -13.20 7.22
N GLY A 106 10.92 -13.31 8.55
CA GLY A 106 12.01 -14.03 9.21
C GLY A 106 11.83 -15.55 9.26
N TYR A 107 10.68 -16.08 8.86
CA TYR A 107 10.41 -17.52 8.82
C TYR A 107 10.36 -18.07 7.39
N GLY A 108 11.20 -17.53 6.50
CA GLY A 108 11.28 -17.92 5.09
C GLY A 108 10.11 -17.48 4.21
N PHE A 109 9.08 -16.84 4.79
CA PHE A 109 7.94 -16.32 4.03
C PHE A 109 8.24 -14.93 3.46
N ILE A 110 8.61 -14.84 2.19
CA ILE A 110 8.85 -13.53 1.55
C ILE A 110 7.51 -12.85 1.23
N ASN A 111 6.98 -12.07 2.18
CA ASN A 111 5.79 -11.25 1.95
C ASN A 111 6.15 -9.91 1.32
N PHE A 112 6.32 -9.92 0.00
CA PHE A 112 6.49 -8.69 -0.76
C PHE A 112 5.18 -7.89 -0.91
N HIS A 113 4.03 -8.49 -0.63
CA HIS A 113 2.73 -7.90 -0.88
C HIS A 113 2.38 -6.78 0.11
N CYS A 114 2.82 -6.92 1.37
CA CYS A 114 2.53 -5.94 2.43
C CYS A 114 3.59 -4.84 2.58
N ILE A 115 4.73 -4.97 1.91
CA ILE A 115 5.82 -3.97 1.91
C ILE A 115 5.33 -2.54 1.61
N PRO A 116 4.45 -2.28 0.63
CA PRO A 116 3.96 -0.93 0.36
C PRO A 116 3.26 -0.31 1.57
N LEU A 117 2.50 -1.11 2.33
CA LEU A 117 1.78 -0.62 3.50
C LEU A 117 2.75 -0.18 4.60
N VAL A 118 3.79 -0.98 4.84
CA VAL A 118 4.85 -0.61 5.79
C VAL A 118 5.60 0.63 5.30
N LEU A 119 6.08 0.64 4.06
CA LEU A 119 6.91 1.74 3.55
C LEU A 119 6.14 3.07 3.43
N ILE A 120 4.86 3.04 3.03
CA ILE A 120 4.01 4.25 2.94
C ILE A 120 3.59 4.74 4.34
N SER A 121 3.52 3.87 5.34
CA SER A 121 3.19 4.31 6.71
C SER A 121 4.28 5.19 7.34
N TRP A 122 5.55 5.06 6.93
CA TRP A 122 6.65 5.91 7.40
C TRP A 122 6.48 7.40 7.11
N PRO A 123 6.29 7.86 5.85
CA PRO A 123 6.05 9.27 5.59
C PRO A 123 4.77 9.77 6.29
N LEU A 124 3.73 8.94 6.43
CA LEU A 124 2.51 9.33 7.14
C LEU A 124 2.70 9.53 8.65
N ALA A 125 3.56 8.71 9.28
CA ALA A 125 3.91 8.85 10.68
C ALA A 125 4.58 10.20 10.99
N LEU A 126 5.31 10.75 10.03
CA LEU A 126 6.01 12.03 10.14
C LEU A 126 5.18 13.23 9.63
N ALA A 127 4.15 13.00 8.82
CA ALA A 127 3.39 14.03 8.10
C ALA A 127 2.16 14.53 8.85
N PRO A 128 1.70 15.80 8.72
CA PRO A 128 0.47 16.38 9.29
C PRO A 128 -0.86 15.80 8.76
N CYS A 129 -0.95 14.48 8.69
CA CYS A 129 -2.12 13.74 8.21
C CYS A 129 -3.34 13.74 9.16
N GLY A 130 -3.18 14.30 10.37
CA GLY A 130 -4.27 14.45 11.35
C GLY A 130 -4.94 15.83 11.33
N ASP A 131 -4.55 16.73 10.42
CA ASP A 131 -5.00 18.13 10.47
C ASP A 131 -6.35 18.36 9.78
N ALA A 132 -6.81 17.40 8.96
CA ALA A 132 -8.15 17.37 8.36
C ALA A 132 -8.66 15.93 8.23
N PHE A 133 -9.98 15.77 8.11
CA PHE A 133 -10.66 14.46 8.01
C PHE A 133 -10.22 13.51 9.12
N SER A 134 -10.27 13.97 10.37
CA SER A 134 -9.82 13.26 11.57
C SER A 134 -10.65 13.67 12.79
N LEU A 135 -10.76 12.78 13.77
CA LEU A 135 -11.37 13.13 15.07
C LEU A 135 -10.57 14.20 15.80
N ASP A 136 -9.23 14.18 15.72
CA ASP A 136 -8.37 15.22 16.29
C ASP A 136 -8.69 16.61 15.75
N ALA A 137 -8.94 16.73 14.43
CA ALA A 137 -9.31 18.01 13.82
C ALA A 137 -10.72 18.45 14.23
N TRP A 138 -11.64 17.50 14.41
CA TRP A 138 -13.00 17.79 14.86
C TRP A 138 -13.06 18.24 16.32
N LEU A 139 -12.25 17.65 17.19
CA LEU A 139 -12.17 17.98 18.63
C LEU A 139 -11.35 19.25 18.90
N ARG A 140 -10.57 19.72 17.92
CA ARG A 140 -9.70 20.90 18.08
C ARG A 140 -10.51 22.19 18.12
N ARG A 141 -10.18 23.04 19.09
CA ARG A 141 -10.71 24.41 19.18
C ARG A 141 -9.78 25.38 18.45
N GLY A 142 -10.06 25.63 17.18
CA GLY A 142 -9.40 26.67 16.39
C GLY A 142 -8.59 26.18 15.18
N PRO A 143 -8.27 27.09 14.24
CA PRO A 143 -7.55 26.76 13.02
C PRO A 143 -6.08 26.43 13.32
N LEU A 144 -5.52 25.47 12.58
CA LEU A 144 -4.08 25.25 12.55
C LEU A 144 -3.44 26.12 11.47
N VAL A 145 -2.35 26.79 11.85
CA VAL A 145 -1.46 27.45 10.90
C VAL A 145 -0.39 26.44 10.49
N ARG A 146 -0.43 26.01 9.22
CA ARG A 146 0.52 25.07 8.60
C ARG A 146 0.86 25.56 7.21
N ASP A 147 2.10 25.31 6.78
CA ASP A 147 2.46 25.55 5.39
C ASP A 147 1.71 24.53 4.50
N PRO A 148 0.98 24.97 3.47
CA PRO A 148 0.37 24.06 2.51
C PRO A 148 1.34 23.02 1.92
N ALA A 149 2.64 23.33 1.83
CA ALA A 149 3.69 22.43 1.39
C ALA A 149 3.79 21.15 2.25
N ASP A 150 3.50 21.26 3.56
CA ASP A 150 3.60 20.15 4.52
C ASP A 150 2.66 18.98 4.18
N TYR A 151 1.60 19.23 3.41
CA TYR A 151 0.61 18.22 3.04
C TYR A 151 0.93 17.49 1.74
N ARG A 152 1.85 18.01 0.91
CA ARG A 152 2.13 17.45 -0.42
C ARG A 152 3.23 16.39 -0.40
N TRP A 153 4.34 16.66 0.27
CA TRP A 153 5.48 15.74 0.29
C TRP A 153 5.13 14.31 0.75
N PRO A 154 4.21 14.07 1.71
CA PRO A 154 3.90 12.70 2.16
C PRO A 154 3.17 11.92 1.07
N ILE A 155 2.24 12.59 0.36
CA ILE A 155 1.53 12.01 -0.78
C ILE A 155 2.52 11.68 -1.90
N ARG A 156 3.48 12.58 -2.17
CA ARG A 156 4.50 12.36 -3.20
C ARG A 156 5.45 11.22 -2.85
N LEU A 157 5.85 11.09 -1.58
CA LEU A 157 6.63 9.94 -1.14
C LEU A 157 5.83 8.64 -1.26
N ALA A 158 4.55 8.63 -0.88
CA ALA A 158 3.71 7.44 -1.05
C ALA A 158 3.59 7.02 -2.53
N GLN A 159 3.38 7.99 -3.43
CA GLN A 159 3.37 7.77 -4.88
C GLN A 159 4.71 7.24 -5.38
N LEU A 160 5.81 7.87 -4.96
CA LEU A 160 7.17 7.47 -5.31
C LEU A 160 7.44 6.03 -4.85
N THR A 161 7.13 5.70 -3.59
CA THR A 161 7.27 4.35 -3.03
C THR A 161 6.54 3.33 -3.87
N LEU A 162 5.27 3.57 -4.22
CA LEU A 162 4.51 2.64 -5.06
C LEU A 162 5.17 2.45 -6.44
N THR A 163 5.55 3.54 -7.10
CA THR A 163 6.19 3.47 -8.43
C THR A 163 7.58 2.85 -8.39
N ALA A 164 8.35 3.09 -7.33
CA ALA A 164 9.67 2.50 -7.17
C ALA A 164 9.55 0.98 -7.02
N LEU A 165 8.62 0.52 -6.16
CA LEU A 165 8.36 -0.90 -5.99
C LEU A 165 7.90 -1.56 -7.30
N MET A 166 6.96 -0.96 -8.03
CA MET A 166 6.51 -1.46 -9.35
C MET A 166 7.65 -1.49 -10.37
N CYS A 167 8.42 -0.40 -10.47
CA CYS A 167 9.55 -0.32 -11.38
C CYS A 167 10.63 -1.36 -11.06
N THR A 168 10.93 -1.60 -9.78
CA THR A 168 11.88 -2.65 -9.38
C THR A 168 11.38 -4.05 -9.76
N ALA A 169 10.07 -4.31 -9.66
CA ALA A 169 9.47 -5.57 -10.11
C ALA A 169 9.63 -5.75 -11.63
N GLY A 170 9.40 -4.70 -12.42
CA GLY A 170 9.60 -4.72 -13.87
C GLY A 170 11.07 -4.87 -14.25
N LEU A 171 11.98 -4.19 -13.55
CA LEU A 171 13.42 -4.29 -13.79
C LEU A 171 13.93 -5.71 -13.51
N ARG A 172 13.45 -6.36 -12.44
CA ARG A 172 13.80 -7.76 -12.17
C ARG A 172 13.31 -8.72 -13.24
N LYS A 173 12.18 -8.42 -13.90
CA LYS A 173 11.73 -9.20 -15.06
C LYS A 173 12.68 -9.04 -16.23
N VAL A 174 13.03 -7.80 -16.58
CA VAL A 174 13.92 -7.52 -17.71
C VAL A 174 15.34 -8.06 -17.50
N LEU A 175 15.88 -7.94 -16.28
CA LEU A 175 17.21 -8.45 -15.95
C LEU A 175 17.25 -9.98 -15.78
N GLY A 176 16.08 -10.63 -15.68
CA GLY A 176 15.95 -12.08 -15.61
C GLY A 176 15.73 -12.72 -16.96
N ASN A 177 15.11 -13.90 -16.96
CA ASN A 177 14.73 -14.63 -18.17
C ASN A 177 13.33 -14.27 -18.69
N TRP A 178 12.67 -13.22 -18.14
CA TRP A 178 11.28 -12.90 -18.48
C TRP A 178 11.11 -12.55 -19.95
N LEU A 179 12.04 -11.80 -20.53
CA LEU A 179 11.96 -11.40 -21.93
C LEU A 179 12.35 -12.52 -22.90
N SER A 180 13.20 -13.47 -22.47
CA SER A 180 13.57 -14.63 -23.29
C SER A 180 12.49 -15.72 -23.30
N GLN A 181 11.70 -15.82 -22.23
CA GLN A 181 10.68 -16.87 -22.05
C GLN A 181 9.38 -16.26 -21.47
N PRO A 182 8.74 -15.30 -22.15
CA PRO A 182 7.63 -14.53 -21.58
C PRO A 182 6.38 -15.38 -21.31
N VAL A 183 6.10 -16.34 -22.19
CA VAL A 183 4.92 -17.21 -22.10
C VAL A 183 5.09 -18.18 -20.93
N GLU A 184 6.24 -18.84 -20.84
CA GLU A 184 6.57 -19.81 -19.79
C GLU A 184 6.59 -19.14 -18.42
N ASN A 185 7.19 -17.95 -18.31
CA ASN A 185 7.22 -17.20 -17.06
C ASN A 185 5.83 -16.72 -16.64
N MET A 186 4.98 -16.27 -17.56
CA MET A 186 3.61 -15.89 -17.22
C MET A 186 2.78 -17.11 -16.79
N ARG A 187 2.91 -18.23 -17.50
CA ARG A 187 2.28 -19.51 -17.14
C ARG A 187 2.69 -19.94 -15.74
N ALA A 188 4.00 -19.98 -15.46
CA ALA A 188 4.56 -20.31 -14.17
C ALA A 188 4.09 -19.35 -13.07
N PHE A 189 4.04 -18.04 -13.36
CA PHE A 189 3.56 -17.03 -12.41
C PHE A 189 2.09 -17.26 -12.04
N LEU A 190 1.21 -17.51 -13.00
CA LEU A 190 -0.20 -17.76 -12.75
C LEU A 190 -0.41 -19.05 -11.95
N LEU A 191 0.30 -20.13 -12.30
CA LEU A 191 0.24 -21.41 -11.59
C LEU A 191 0.78 -21.30 -10.17
N TYR A 192 1.97 -20.69 -9.99
CA TYR A 192 2.59 -20.48 -8.69
C TYR A 192 1.71 -19.66 -7.76
N LYS A 193 0.99 -18.67 -8.30
CA LYS A 193 0.06 -17.87 -7.52
C LYS A 193 -1.21 -18.64 -7.18
N TYR A 194 -1.75 -19.41 -8.12
CA TYR A 194 -3.03 -20.10 -7.94
C TYR A 194 -2.94 -21.33 -7.04
N TYR A 195 -1.96 -22.23 -7.25
CA TYR A 195 -1.91 -23.54 -6.58
C TYR A 195 -1.89 -23.49 -5.04
N PRO A 196 -1.10 -22.62 -4.39
CA PRO A 196 -1.12 -22.53 -2.93
C PRO A 196 -2.49 -22.13 -2.37
N GLN A 197 -3.17 -21.21 -3.05
CA GLN A 197 -4.50 -20.73 -2.65
C GLN A 197 -5.56 -21.79 -2.89
N ALA A 198 -5.41 -22.58 -3.95
CA ALA A 198 -6.27 -23.69 -4.26
C ALA A 198 -6.15 -24.81 -3.24
N ALA A 199 -4.92 -25.19 -2.87
CA ALA A 199 -4.67 -26.18 -1.82
C ALA A 199 -5.23 -25.73 -0.46
N GLU A 200 -5.02 -24.47 -0.08
CA GLU A 200 -5.50 -23.94 1.20
C GLU A 200 -7.04 -23.85 1.26
N LYS A 201 -7.68 -23.45 0.16
CA LYS A 201 -9.13 -23.19 0.11
C LYS A 201 -9.94 -24.35 -0.45
N GLY A 202 -9.31 -25.49 -0.79
CA GLY A 202 -9.95 -26.61 -1.48
C GLY A 202 -10.58 -26.22 -2.82
N LEU A 203 -9.99 -25.26 -3.53
CA LEU A 203 -10.52 -24.78 -4.81
C LEU A 203 -9.95 -25.60 -5.96
N GLU A 204 -10.81 -25.96 -6.91
CA GLU A 204 -10.37 -26.47 -8.20
C GLU A 204 -9.96 -25.33 -9.12
N LEU A 205 -8.92 -25.58 -9.93
CA LEU A 205 -8.51 -24.69 -11.03
C LEU A 205 -9.74 -24.35 -11.86
N PRO A 206 -10.15 -23.06 -11.97
CA PRO A 206 -11.27 -22.68 -12.80
C PRO A 206 -11.00 -23.18 -14.22
N GLU A 207 -12.00 -23.78 -14.85
CA GLU A 207 -11.88 -24.27 -16.22
C GLU A 207 -11.40 -23.16 -17.17
N LEU A 208 -11.85 -21.93 -16.94
CA LEU A 208 -11.37 -20.75 -17.65
C LEU A 208 -9.86 -20.54 -17.49
N THR A 209 -9.29 -20.77 -16.30
CA THR A 209 -7.85 -20.67 -16.06
C THR A 209 -7.08 -21.72 -16.82
N LEU A 210 -7.52 -22.97 -16.80
CA LEU A 210 -6.91 -24.04 -17.58
C LEU A 210 -6.92 -23.71 -19.08
N ARG A 211 -8.09 -23.29 -19.60
CA ARG A 211 -8.22 -22.86 -21.00
C ARG A 211 -7.32 -21.67 -21.32
N LEU A 212 -7.22 -20.66 -20.44
CA LEU A 212 -6.35 -19.50 -20.66
C LEU A 212 -4.87 -19.88 -20.72
N LEU A 213 -4.45 -20.87 -19.94
CA LEU A 213 -3.07 -21.34 -20.00
C LEU A 213 -2.75 -21.91 -21.39
N ASP A 214 -3.72 -22.44 -22.14
CA ASP A 214 -3.46 -22.97 -23.49
C ASP A 214 -3.31 -21.89 -24.58
N TYR A 215 -3.57 -20.62 -24.26
CA TYR A 215 -3.48 -19.51 -25.24
C TYR A 215 -2.17 -18.71 -25.07
N ASP A 216 -1.10 -19.16 -25.72
CA ASP A 216 0.23 -18.53 -25.65
C ASP A 216 0.21 -17.05 -26.07
N GLY A 217 -0.59 -16.68 -27.07
CA GLY A 217 -0.72 -15.28 -27.50
C GLY A 217 -1.27 -14.37 -26.40
N LEU A 218 -2.24 -14.84 -25.61
CA LEU A 218 -2.75 -14.08 -24.48
C LEU A 218 -1.71 -13.98 -23.36
N LEU A 219 -1.03 -15.08 -23.04
CA LEU A 219 0.03 -15.10 -22.04
C LEU A 219 1.17 -14.14 -22.41
N LEU A 220 1.54 -14.07 -23.69
CA LEU A 220 2.52 -13.12 -24.21
C LEU A 220 2.06 -11.67 -24.01
N VAL A 221 0.82 -11.35 -24.37
CA VAL A 221 0.24 -10.00 -24.17
C VAL A 221 0.22 -9.63 -22.69
N MET A 222 -0.16 -10.55 -21.80
CA MET A 222 -0.13 -10.34 -20.36
C MET A 222 1.30 -10.11 -19.85
N ALA A 223 2.26 -10.92 -20.31
CA ALA A 223 3.67 -10.82 -19.92
C ALA A 223 4.29 -9.49 -20.32
N ALA A 224 4.05 -9.06 -21.57
CA ALA A 224 4.50 -7.78 -22.09
C ALA A 224 3.79 -6.62 -21.37
N GLY A 225 2.47 -6.71 -21.21
CA GLY A 225 1.67 -5.69 -20.53
C GLY A 225 2.11 -5.43 -19.09
N MET A 226 2.47 -6.49 -18.36
CA MET A 226 3.00 -6.38 -16.99
C MET A 226 4.33 -5.61 -16.96
N VAL A 227 5.28 -5.97 -17.83
CA VAL A 227 6.58 -5.28 -17.92
C VAL A 227 6.41 -3.82 -18.31
N VAL A 228 5.56 -3.53 -19.31
CA VAL A 228 5.27 -2.17 -19.77
C VAL A 228 4.66 -1.33 -18.65
N CYS A 229 3.66 -1.85 -17.94
CA CYS A 229 3.02 -1.12 -16.84
C CYS A 229 3.99 -0.86 -15.69
N GLU A 230 4.77 -1.87 -15.29
CA GLU A 230 5.73 -1.79 -14.18
C GLU A 230 6.87 -0.81 -14.47
N LEU A 231 7.54 -0.94 -15.62
CA LEU A 231 8.64 -0.05 -16.02
C LEU A 231 8.17 1.33 -16.43
N GLY A 232 6.95 1.45 -16.96
CA GLY A 232 6.33 2.73 -17.32
C GLY A 232 5.81 3.51 -16.11
N SER A 233 5.66 2.87 -14.95
CA SER A 233 5.13 3.48 -13.73
C SER A 233 5.80 4.78 -13.28
N PRO A 234 7.13 5.01 -13.43
CA PRO A 234 7.75 6.28 -13.07
C PRO A 234 7.25 7.46 -13.94
N ALA A 235 6.78 7.20 -15.16
CA ALA A 235 6.20 8.25 -16.00
C ALA A 235 4.94 8.87 -15.38
N ALA A 236 4.25 8.17 -14.48
CA ALA A 236 3.11 8.69 -13.74
C ALA A 236 3.49 9.83 -12.76
N LEU A 237 4.74 9.87 -12.30
CA LEU A 237 5.26 10.90 -11.42
C LEU A 237 5.45 12.24 -12.12
N LEU A 238 5.53 12.25 -13.46
CA LEU A 238 5.70 13.46 -14.25
C LEU A 238 4.45 14.34 -14.15
N ASP A 239 4.64 15.62 -13.83
CA ASP A 239 3.54 16.57 -13.58
C ASP A 239 2.91 17.16 -14.85
N GLY A 240 3.47 16.89 -16.03
CA GLY A 240 3.09 17.56 -17.28
C GLY A 240 1.84 17.04 -17.99
N LYS A 241 1.39 15.80 -17.73
CA LYS A 241 0.31 15.15 -18.51
C LYS A 241 -0.60 14.29 -17.61
N PRO A 242 -1.75 14.83 -17.13
CA PRO A 242 -2.63 14.12 -16.20
C PRO A 242 -3.25 12.85 -16.80
N TRP A 243 -3.48 12.83 -18.11
CA TRP A 243 -3.99 11.66 -18.83
C TRP A 243 -2.96 10.51 -18.89
N LEU A 244 -1.66 10.81 -19.06
CA LEU A 244 -0.61 9.78 -18.99
C LEU A 244 -0.54 9.18 -17.59
N ARG A 245 -0.64 10.02 -16.56
CA ARG A 245 -0.72 9.55 -15.18
C ARG A 245 -1.93 8.64 -14.98
N ALA A 246 -3.11 9.05 -15.43
CA ALA A 246 -4.31 8.23 -15.32
C ALA A 246 -4.16 6.91 -16.08
N GLY A 247 -3.55 6.92 -17.28
CA GLY A 247 -3.27 5.72 -18.05
C GLY A 247 -2.33 4.75 -17.33
N TRP A 248 -1.18 5.23 -16.85
CA TRP A 248 -0.20 4.38 -16.15
C TRP A 248 -0.71 3.84 -14.82
N ILE A 249 -1.32 4.70 -14.00
CA ILE A 249 -1.84 4.30 -12.69
C ILE A 249 -3.10 3.45 -12.84
N GLY A 250 -3.98 3.80 -13.78
CA GLY A 250 -5.15 3.00 -14.13
C GLY A 250 -4.76 1.63 -14.67
N GLY A 251 -3.75 1.54 -15.55
CA GLY A 251 -3.21 0.28 -16.05
C GLY A 251 -2.62 -0.59 -14.95
N LEU A 252 -1.79 -0.02 -14.07
CA LEU A 252 -1.24 -0.75 -12.92
C LEU A 252 -2.32 -1.21 -11.95
N PHE A 253 -3.29 -0.34 -11.64
CA PHE A 253 -4.41 -0.67 -10.77
C PHE A 253 -5.25 -1.79 -11.38
N LEU A 254 -5.61 -1.68 -12.66
CA LEU A 254 -6.39 -2.68 -13.38
C LEU A 254 -5.65 -4.01 -13.43
N MET A 255 -4.35 -4.01 -13.76
CA MET A 255 -3.53 -5.21 -13.76
C MET A 255 -3.58 -5.93 -12.40
N GLN A 256 -3.37 -5.19 -11.30
CA GLN A 256 -3.40 -5.76 -9.95
C GLN A 256 -4.79 -6.20 -9.53
N LEU A 257 -5.82 -5.43 -9.87
CA LEU A 257 -7.21 -5.77 -9.60
C LEU A 257 -7.60 -7.06 -10.33
N LEU A 258 -7.26 -7.17 -11.62
CA LEU A 258 -7.53 -8.37 -12.42
C LEU A 258 -6.79 -9.57 -11.86
N LEU A 259 -5.52 -9.44 -11.50
CA LEU A 259 -4.78 -10.51 -10.81
C LEU A 259 -5.46 -10.89 -9.48
N ALA A 260 -5.89 -9.90 -8.70
CA ALA A 260 -6.50 -10.14 -7.40
C ALA A 260 -7.87 -10.84 -7.51
N VAL A 261 -8.69 -10.44 -8.47
CA VAL A 261 -9.98 -11.09 -8.78
C VAL A 261 -9.73 -12.50 -9.31
N TRP A 262 -8.81 -12.64 -10.27
CA TRP A 262 -8.48 -13.90 -10.93
C TRP A 262 -7.99 -14.96 -9.95
N LEU A 263 -7.06 -14.58 -9.08
CA LEU A 263 -6.48 -15.47 -8.07
C LEU A 263 -7.42 -15.65 -6.86
N LYS A 264 -8.60 -15.01 -6.85
CA LYS A 264 -9.49 -14.95 -5.68
C LYS A 264 -8.74 -14.49 -4.41
N THR A 265 -7.79 -13.57 -4.62
CA THR A 265 -6.95 -12.90 -3.61
C THR A 265 -7.35 -11.45 -3.41
N LEU A 266 -8.54 -11.03 -3.87
CA LEU A 266 -9.02 -9.67 -3.69
C LEU A 266 -8.97 -9.21 -2.21
N PRO A 267 -9.35 -10.04 -1.22
CA PRO A 267 -9.19 -9.68 0.20
C PRO A 267 -7.74 -9.53 0.65
N THR A 268 -6.78 -10.10 -0.09
CA THR A 268 -5.37 -10.26 0.27
C THR A 268 -4.44 -9.52 -0.70
N PHE A 269 -4.89 -8.47 -1.41
CA PHE A 269 -4.04 -7.71 -2.33
C PHE A 269 -3.69 -6.33 -1.73
N PRO A 270 -2.62 -6.23 -0.92
CA PRO A 270 -2.40 -5.07 -0.06
C PRO A 270 -2.06 -3.80 -0.84
N TRP A 271 -1.52 -3.95 -2.04
CA TRP A 271 -1.16 -2.87 -2.97
C TRP A 271 -2.32 -1.94 -3.32
N LEU A 272 -3.56 -2.44 -3.34
CA LEU A 272 -4.73 -1.64 -3.74
C LEU A 272 -4.93 -0.41 -2.82
N GLY A 273 -4.61 -0.54 -1.53
CA GLY A 273 -4.67 0.57 -0.58
C GLY A 273 -3.69 1.71 -0.88
N ALA A 274 -2.58 1.45 -1.60
CA ALA A 274 -1.62 2.48 -1.95
C ALA A 274 -2.14 3.43 -3.07
N TYR A 275 -3.14 3.00 -3.85
CA TYR A 275 -3.68 3.81 -4.94
C TYR A 275 -4.47 5.02 -4.47
N VAL A 276 -4.91 5.04 -3.20
CA VAL A 276 -5.65 6.18 -2.62
C VAL A 276 -4.85 7.48 -2.71
N PHE A 277 -3.51 7.44 -2.72
CA PHE A 277 -2.67 8.64 -2.84
C PHE A 277 -2.69 9.27 -4.24
N TRP A 278 -3.14 8.54 -5.26
CA TRP A 278 -3.29 9.03 -6.63
C TRP A 278 -4.62 9.74 -6.87
N VAL A 279 -5.60 9.50 -6.01
CA VAL A 279 -6.94 10.08 -6.14
C VAL A 279 -6.93 11.56 -5.70
N PRO A 280 -7.51 12.47 -6.49
CA PRO A 280 -7.63 13.88 -6.13
C PRO A 280 -8.81 14.12 -5.18
N TRP A 281 -8.73 13.57 -3.96
CA TRP A 281 -9.83 13.60 -2.97
C TRP A 281 -10.37 14.99 -2.67
N ASN A 282 -9.55 16.04 -2.78
CA ASN A 282 -10.02 17.41 -2.60
C ASN A 282 -11.11 17.78 -3.62
N ARG A 283 -10.93 17.42 -4.90
CA ARG A 283 -11.94 17.68 -5.94
C ARG A 283 -13.24 16.90 -5.69
N ILE A 284 -13.11 15.67 -5.20
CA ILE A 284 -14.25 14.82 -4.86
C ILE A 284 -14.97 15.38 -3.63
N GLY A 285 -14.23 15.79 -2.61
CA GLY A 285 -14.76 16.38 -1.38
C GLY A 285 -15.45 17.72 -1.61
N ASP A 286 -14.99 18.53 -2.57
CA ASP A 286 -15.65 19.77 -2.97
C ASP A 286 -17.04 19.49 -3.56
N VAL A 287 -17.15 18.47 -4.42
CA VAL A 287 -18.42 18.00 -5.00
C VAL A 287 -19.33 17.37 -3.95
N ALA A 288 -18.75 16.58 -3.03
CA ALA A 288 -19.50 15.85 -2.00
C ALA A 288 -19.80 16.69 -0.73
N GLY A 289 -19.32 17.93 -0.65
CA GLY A 289 -19.55 18.84 0.47
C GLY A 289 -18.74 18.52 1.75
N TRP A 290 -17.71 17.68 1.68
CA TRP A 290 -16.89 17.27 2.83
C TRP A 290 -16.04 18.39 3.42
N ALA A 291 -15.79 19.45 2.65
CA ALA A 291 -14.94 20.58 3.05
C ALA A 291 -15.62 21.56 4.02
N ARG A 292 -16.91 21.39 4.34
CA ARG A 292 -17.61 22.31 5.23
C ARG A 292 -17.35 21.94 6.71
N PRO A 293 -16.77 22.84 7.53
CA PRO A 293 -16.68 22.59 8.96
C PRO A 293 -18.09 22.42 9.55
N PRO A 294 -18.25 21.62 10.63
CA PRO A 294 -19.54 21.42 11.27
C PRO A 294 -20.13 22.75 11.73
N ALA A 295 -21.46 22.86 11.66
CA ALA A 295 -22.22 24.11 11.76
C ALA A 295 -21.96 24.93 13.05
N TRP A 296 -21.54 24.28 14.14
CA TRP A 296 -21.22 24.94 15.41
C TRP A 296 -19.90 25.74 15.40
N ASN A 297 -19.09 25.61 14.34
CA ASN A 297 -17.85 26.37 14.18
C ASN A 297 -18.01 27.60 13.27
N ARG A 298 -19.24 27.89 12.82
CA ARG A 298 -19.57 29.19 12.22
C ARG A 298 -19.79 30.16 13.37
N ARG A 299 -18.86 31.11 13.56
CA ARG A 299 -19.15 32.24 14.42
C ARG A 299 -20.40 32.93 13.87
N PRO A 300 -21.40 33.28 14.69
CA PRO A 300 -22.41 34.23 14.25
C PRO A 300 -21.67 35.52 13.87
N GLU A 301 -21.87 35.98 12.64
CA GLU A 301 -21.51 37.34 12.21
C GLU A 301 -22.39 38.36 12.92
#